data_AF-A0A1I7UDZ8-F1
#
_entry.id   AF-A0A1I7UDZ8-F1
#
_cell.length_a   1.000
_cell.length_b   1.000
_cell.length_c   1.000
_cell.angle_alpha   90.00
_cell.angle_beta   90.00
_cell.angle_gamma   90.00
#
_symmetry.space_group_name_H-M   'P 1'
#
loop_
_entity.id
_entity.type
_entity.pdbx_description
1 polymer ?
#
loop_
_entity_poly.entity_id
_entity_poly.type
_entity_poly.pdbx_seq_one_letter_code
_entity_poly.pdbx_strand_id
1 'polypeptide(L)'
;MPTAYQWISEYQEDEKQKLRVWLYSDKIFIELSENFKIEYEKTGEMTRVQCKNPKTITTVEGDYIQVFCDDLKEFLINRKSSLVLFKMSGDISDTGNTQIYECIVFALKSRSEKLQVMHIRLKIFSGRQQIALLPFIKPMDMMHIYFKFSNIDEVSSFLKIWNQGCRLKVTFKQSPVLTEDLVSVKRMLSYPSTFGGISLLNREPEVLSKERVIIFFKPFKPCSEDFWYRRITFYLENPSLLVSFAKFQLNRTFYIKEQINRLSLRCARSLEVFANPLLMRTILEKMNLFDIQCLRKISRDIRSCIDTLKPDPRIVEYSIKQIGSDIDNYPETIETTIRSRNLKRVWYRNREFLQYEYDWHVDDFVYCDGPLIERVANDFKINIEHQKSKMNELILDCNENMLELIGNVLRAKDTSLNCKELVMKVTREKDIMSILPYLDSVDIIRIDSIVNLYLNDVLNLDQWNNAFILEIAEKFDVNFTIEFENSLIDDSLYTSLPPYRRWSNFQSVWYFRRSEPDEYFQMTLEKRTLHCEEVYEDETPDDFLNALI
;
A
#
# COMPACT_ATOMS: atom_id res chain seq x y z
N MET A 1 -43.59 -16.61 27.09
CA MET A 1 -42.74 -15.89 26.12
C MET A 1 -41.30 -16.23 26.45
N PRO A 2 -40.41 -16.41 25.47
CA PRO A 2 -39.00 -16.63 25.74
C PRO A 2 -38.43 -15.45 26.53
N THR A 3 -37.62 -15.78 27.53
CA THR A 3 -37.29 -14.85 28.61
C THR A 3 -36.34 -13.74 28.16
N ALA A 4 -35.30 -14.08 27.40
CA ALA A 4 -34.35 -13.08 26.92
C ALA A 4 -34.79 -12.44 25.60
N TYR A 5 -35.69 -13.08 24.84
CA TYR A 5 -36.20 -12.52 23.59
C TYR A 5 -36.88 -11.17 23.79
N GLN A 6 -37.55 -10.93 24.92
CA GLN A 6 -38.10 -9.60 25.23
C GLN A 6 -37.01 -8.53 25.18
N TRP A 7 -35.87 -8.77 25.83
CA TRP A 7 -34.72 -7.85 25.80
C TRP A 7 -34.12 -7.70 24.41
N ILE A 8 -34.12 -8.78 23.62
CA ILE A 8 -33.64 -8.74 22.22
C ILE A 8 -34.59 -7.94 21.33
N SER A 9 -35.90 -8.06 21.55
CA SER A 9 -36.94 -7.39 20.75
C SER A 9 -37.02 -5.88 21.01
N GLU A 10 -36.66 -5.45 22.22
CA GLU A 10 -36.51 -4.03 22.58
C GLU A 10 -35.23 -3.41 22.01
N TYR A 11 -34.25 -4.24 21.65
CA TYR A 11 -33.01 -3.79 21.04
C TYR A 11 -33.21 -3.50 19.55
N GLN A 12 -32.90 -2.27 19.12
CA GLN A 12 -33.13 -1.81 17.75
C GLN A 12 -32.41 -2.71 16.72
N GLU A 13 -33.17 -3.18 15.72
CA GLU A 13 -32.59 -3.92 14.60
C GLU A 13 -31.69 -3.00 13.76
N ASP A 14 -30.47 -3.48 13.47
CA ASP A 14 -29.50 -2.83 12.58
C ASP A 14 -29.11 -3.82 11.47
N GLU A 15 -29.06 -3.34 10.22
CA GLU A 15 -28.60 -4.10 9.06
C GLU A 15 -27.12 -4.54 9.19
N LYS A 16 -26.34 -3.89 10.07
CA LYS A 16 -24.94 -4.21 10.36
C LYS A 16 -24.75 -5.19 11.53
N GLN A 17 -25.83 -5.67 12.13
CA GLN A 17 -25.77 -6.48 13.35
C GLN A 17 -25.14 -7.86 13.11
N LYS A 18 -24.44 -8.36 14.14
CA LYS A 18 -23.71 -9.63 14.10
C LYS A 18 -24.31 -10.55 15.16
N LEU A 19 -24.74 -11.75 14.79
CA LEU A 19 -25.10 -12.79 15.74
C LEU A 19 -23.86 -13.66 16.02
N ARG A 20 -23.32 -13.57 17.23
CA ARG A 20 -22.24 -14.44 17.71
C ARG A 20 -22.74 -15.26 18.88
N VAL A 21 -22.61 -16.58 18.77
CA VAL A 21 -22.91 -17.52 19.84
C VAL A 21 -21.66 -18.26 20.27
N TRP A 22 -21.41 -18.25 21.58
CA TRP A 22 -20.32 -19.00 22.21
C TRP A 22 -20.89 -20.06 23.13
N LEU A 23 -20.49 -21.31 22.92
CA LEU A 23 -21.04 -22.47 23.63
C LEU A 23 -19.96 -23.09 24.51
N TYR A 24 -20.30 -23.30 25.77
CA TYR A 24 -19.49 -23.97 26.78
C TYR A 24 -20.36 -25.04 27.46
N SER A 25 -19.73 -25.96 28.20
CA SER A 25 -20.41 -27.09 28.84
C SER A 25 -21.48 -26.70 29.87
N ASP A 26 -21.35 -25.51 30.46
CA ASP A 26 -22.19 -24.98 31.54
C ASP A 26 -22.80 -23.61 31.20
N LYS A 27 -22.41 -23.01 30.07
CA LYS A 27 -22.80 -21.64 29.70
C LYS A 27 -22.95 -21.44 28.21
N ILE A 28 -23.91 -20.62 27.81
CA ILE A 28 -24.08 -20.14 26.43
C ILE A 28 -24.10 -18.62 26.43
N PHE A 29 -23.46 -18.01 25.45
CA PHE A 29 -23.50 -16.56 25.26
C PHE A 29 -24.06 -16.20 23.89
N ILE A 30 -25.01 -15.27 23.85
CA ILE A 30 -25.43 -14.55 22.64
C ILE A 30 -24.83 -13.14 22.70
N GLU A 31 -24.20 -12.71 21.63
CA GLU A 31 -23.67 -11.36 21.46
C GLU A 31 -24.19 -10.80 20.13
N LEU A 32 -24.93 -9.69 20.21
CA LEU A 32 -25.52 -9.00 19.04
C LEU A 32 -24.76 -7.74 18.65
N SER A 33 -24.17 -7.07 19.63
CA SER A 33 -23.28 -5.90 19.48
C SER A 33 -22.25 -5.91 20.62
N GLU A 34 -21.25 -5.03 20.55
CA GLU A 34 -20.23 -4.90 21.61
C GLU A 34 -20.86 -4.61 22.98
N ASN A 35 -22.02 -3.95 22.97
CA ASN A 35 -22.72 -3.53 24.18
C ASN A 35 -23.93 -4.42 24.53
N PHE A 36 -24.28 -5.42 23.72
CA PHE A 36 -25.46 -6.27 23.95
C PHE A 36 -25.07 -7.75 23.95
N LYS A 37 -25.01 -8.32 25.17
CA LYS A 37 -24.60 -9.70 25.42
C LYS A 37 -25.52 -10.35 26.46
N ILE A 38 -26.04 -11.51 26.11
CA ILE A 38 -26.86 -12.38 26.97
C ILE A 38 -26.04 -13.62 27.32
N GLU A 39 -26.10 -14.05 28.57
CA GLU A 39 -25.49 -15.27 29.10
C GLU A 39 -26.59 -16.16 29.69
N TYR A 40 -26.52 -17.44 29.35
CA TYR A 40 -27.35 -18.53 29.86
C TYR A 40 -26.43 -19.45 30.65
N GLU A 41 -26.59 -19.50 31.97
CA GLU A 41 -25.75 -20.27 32.87
C GLU A 41 -26.56 -21.39 33.53
N LYS A 42 -25.99 -22.59 33.52
CA LYS A 42 -26.58 -23.77 34.16
C LYS A 42 -26.52 -23.64 35.68
N THR A 43 -27.67 -23.66 36.33
CA THR A 43 -27.81 -23.61 37.80
C THR A 43 -28.70 -24.75 38.29
N GLY A 44 -28.21 -25.99 38.19
CA GLY A 44 -29.00 -27.18 38.51
C GLY A 44 -30.07 -27.46 37.46
N GLU A 45 -31.34 -27.53 37.88
CA GLU A 45 -32.53 -27.68 36.99
C GLU A 45 -33.06 -26.34 36.45
N MET A 46 -32.47 -25.23 36.92
CA MET A 46 -32.81 -23.89 36.49
C MET A 46 -31.71 -23.31 35.62
N THR A 47 -32.08 -22.33 34.79
CA THR A 47 -31.16 -21.55 33.99
C THR A 47 -31.15 -20.11 34.46
N ARG A 48 -29.97 -19.61 34.83
CA ARG A 48 -29.77 -18.19 35.08
C ARG A 48 -29.52 -17.48 33.75
N VAL A 49 -30.35 -16.51 33.43
CA VAL A 49 -30.24 -15.70 32.21
C VAL A 49 -29.89 -14.27 32.60
N GLN A 50 -28.78 -13.74 32.07
CA GLN A 50 -28.34 -12.38 32.35
C GLN A 50 -27.98 -11.61 31.09
N CYS A 51 -28.44 -10.36 31.00
CA CYS A 51 -28.04 -9.43 29.95
C CYS A 51 -27.16 -8.33 30.54
N LYS A 52 -25.95 -8.15 29.99
CA LYS A 52 -25.00 -7.13 30.49
C LYS A 52 -25.50 -5.69 30.32
N ASN A 53 -26.41 -5.44 29.39
CA ASN A 53 -27.00 -4.13 29.13
C ASN A 53 -28.42 -4.36 28.60
N PRO A 54 -29.47 -4.18 29.44
CA PRO A 54 -29.54 -3.22 30.56
C PRO A 54 -29.18 -3.74 31.97
N LYS A 55 -28.25 -4.71 32.12
CA LYS A 55 -27.88 -5.33 33.43
C LYS A 55 -29.07 -6.04 34.11
N THR A 56 -29.84 -6.77 33.32
CA THR A 56 -30.97 -7.57 33.81
C THR A 56 -30.53 -9.00 34.11
N ILE A 57 -31.10 -9.60 35.15
CA ILE A 57 -30.85 -10.99 35.55
C ILE A 57 -32.19 -11.61 35.91
N THR A 58 -32.41 -12.84 35.47
CA THR A 58 -33.58 -13.64 35.82
C THR A 58 -33.20 -15.12 35.87
N THR A 59 -34.07 -15.92 36.48
CA THR A 59 -33.91 -17.38 36.58
C THR A 59 -35.13 -18.04 35.99
N VAL A 60 -34.92 -18.97 35.06
CA VAL A 60 -35.96 -19.64 34.28
C VAL A 60 -35.90 -21.13 34.58
N GLU A 61 -37.05 -21.77 34.73
CA GLU A 61 -37.14 -23.22 34.84
C GLU A 61 -36.80 -23.88 33.51
N GLY A 62 -35.98 -24.94 33.54
CA GLY A 62 -35.59 -25.70 32.36
C GLY A 62 -34.10 -25.65 32.07
N ASP A 63 -33.66 -26.60 31.24
CA ASP A 63 -32.27 -26.75 30.83
C ASP A 63 -31.80 -25.54 29.99
N TYR A 64 -30.56 -25.11 30.24
CA TYR A 64 -30.00 -23.89 29.65
C TYR A 64 -29.90 -23.93 28.12
N ILE A 65 -29.79 -25.12 27.51
CA ILE A 65 -29.82 -25.28 26.05
C ILE A 65 -31.24 -25.06 25.53
N GLN A 66 -32.25 -25.56 26.24
CA GLN A 66 -33.66 -25.37 25.87
C GLN A 66 -34.05 -23.90 25.97
N VAL A 67 -33.73 -23.25 27.09
CA VAL A 67 -34.01 -21.81 27.31
C VAL A 67 -33.33 -20.96 26.24
N PHE A 68 -32.07 -21.26 25.92
CA PHE A 68 -31.35 -20.63 24.81
C PHE A 68 -32.03 -20.87 23.45
N CYS A 69 -32.45 -22.11 23.18
CA CYS A 69 -33.12 -22.47 21.93
C CYS A 69 -34.43 -21.70 21.73
N ASP A 70 -35.23 -21.54 22.78
CA ASP A 70 -36.50 -20.81 22.71
C ASP A 70 -36.27 -19.33 22.34
N ASP A 71 -35.28 -18.69 22.96
CA ASP A 71 -34.91 -17.30 22.64
C ASP A 71 -34.31 -17.17 21.23
N LEU A 72 -33.39 -18.07 20.85
CA LEU A 72 -32.77 -18.05 19.52
C LEU A 72 -33.81 -18.28 18.42
N LYS A 73 -34.76 -19.18 18.66
CA LYS A 73 -35.84 -19.49 17.73
C LYS A 73 -36.70 -18.27 17.46
N GLU A 74 -37.19 -17.59 18.49
CA GLU A 74 -37.98 -16.37 18.29
C GLU A 74 -37.15 -15.26 17.64
N PHE A 75 -35.86 -15.13 17.99
CA PHE A 75 -34.96 -14.19 17.29
C PHE A 75 -34.88 -14.49 15.79
N LEU A 76 -34.62 -15.74 15.42
CA LEU A 76 -34.47 -16.14 14.02
C LEU A 76 -35.79 -16.11 13.26
N ILE A 77 -36.94 -16.37 13.88
CA ILE A 77 -38.25 -16.32 13.21
C ILE A 77 -38.63 -14.87 12.90
N ASN A 78 -38.52 -13.99 13.89
CA ASN A 78 -39.06 -12.64 13.80
C ASN A 78 -38.14 -11.63 13.11
N ARG A 79 -36.86 -11.99 12.90
CA ARG A 79 -35.89 -11.07 12.30
C ARG A 79 -36.19 -10.74 10.84
N LYS A 80 -36.26 -9.44 10.52
CA LYS A 80 -36.48 -8.95 9.16
C LYS A 80 -35.19 -8.45 8.49
N SER A 81 -34.31 -7.81 9.26
CA SER A 81 -33.04 -7.26 8.77
C SER A 81 -31.98 -8.34 8.47
N SER A 82 -31.06 -8.02 7.54
CA SER A 82 -29.90 -8.87 7.24
C SER A 82 -28.95 -8.99 8.43
N LEU A 83 -28.22 -10.11 8.50
CA LEU A 83 -27.10 -10.28 9.42
C LEU A 83 -25.78 -10.13 8.68
N VAL A 84 -24.86 -9.32 9.21
CA VAL A 84 -23.49 -9.29 8.68
C VAL A 84 -22.79 -10.60 9.01
N LEU A 85 -22.99 -11.14 10.21
CA LEU A 85 -22.35 -12.38 10.66
C LEU A 85 -23.33 -13.25 11.41
N PHE A 86 -23.39 -14.53 11.04
CA PHE A 86 -23.99 -15.58 11.85
C PHE A 86 -22.89 -16.59 12.23
N LYS A 87 -22.43 -16.49 13.47
CA LYS A 87 -21.32 -17.30 13.99
C LYS A 87 -21.77 -18.11 15.20
N MET A 88 -21.43 -19.39 15.20
CA MET A 88 -21.54 -20.26 16.37
C MET A 88 -20.24 -21.03 16.55
N SER A 89 -19.70 -21.03 17.77
CA SER A 89 -18.48 -21.76 18.09
C SER A 89 -18.41 -22.11 19.56
N GLY A 90 -17.90 -23.29 19.88
CA GLY A 90 -17.77 -23.75 21.25
C GLY A 90 -17.59 -25.24 21.32
N ASP A 91 -17.71 -25.76 22.53
CA ASP A 91 -17.67 -27.18 22.85
C ASP A 91 -18.88 -27.51 23.73
N ILE A 92 -19.75 -28.38 23.23
CA ILE A 92 -21.00 -28.79 23.88
C ILE A 92 -21.24 -30.26 23.55
N SER A 93 -22.03 -30.95 24.37
CA SER A 93 -22.37 -32.36 24.13
C SER A 93 -23.06 -32.57 22.78
N ASP A 94 -22.91 -33.77 22.21
CA ASP A 94 -23.55 -34.12 20.93
C ASP A 94 -25.08 -33.98 20.98
N THR A 95 -25.69 -34.32 22.11
CA THR A 95 -27.12 -34.10 22.36
C THR A 95 -27.47 -32.61 22.32
N GLY A 96 -26.69 -31.76 22.98
CA GLY A 96 -26.89 -30.31 22.96
C GLY A 96 -26.72 -29.72 21.56
N ASN A 97 -25.72 -30.18 20.82
CA ASN A 97 -25.49 -29.77 19.42
C ASN A 97 -26.68 -30.15 18.52
N THR A 98 -27.23 -31.35 18.70
CA THR A 98 -28.41 -31.83 17.97
C THR A 98 -29.64 -30.98 18.27
N GLN A 99 -29.90 -30.67 19.55
CA GLN A 99 -31.01 -29.80 19.96
C GLN A 99 -30.89 -28.40 19.34
N ILE A 100 -29.70 -27.79 19.39
CA ILE A 100 -29.46 -26.46 18.79
C ILE A 100 -29.64 -26.52 17.27
N TYR A 101 -29.15 -27.58 16.61
CA TYR A 101 -29.33 -27.77 15.18
C TYR A 101 -30.81 -27.86 14.79
N GLU A 102 -31.59 -28.71 15.47
CA GLU A 102 -33.02 -28.88 15.23
C GLU A 102 -33.79 -27.58 15.48
N CYS A 103 -33.44 -26.84 16.54
CA CYS A 103 -34.00 -25.53 16.84
C CYS A 103 -33.79 -24.54 15.67
N ILE A 104 -32.57 -24.43 15.14
CA ILE A 104 -32.27 -23.54 14.01
C ILE A 104 -33.01 -23.99 12.75
N VAL A 105 -33.02 -25.30 12.46
CA VAL A 105 -33.77 -25.85 11.30
C VAL A 105 -35.25 -25.48 11.41
N PHE A 106 -35.85 -25.68 12.58
CA PHE A 106 -37.24 -25.31 12.84
C PHE A 106 -37.46 -23.81 12.63
N ALA A 107 -36.62 -22.97 13.24
CA ALA A 107 -36.76 -21.53 13.17
C ALA A 107 -36.66 -21.02 11.73
N LEU A 108 -35.66 -21.48 10.97
CA LEU A 108 -35.46 -21.08 9.58
C LEU A 108 -36.57 -21.58 8.65
N LYS A 109 -37.13 -22.78 8.88
CA LYS A 109 -38.29 -23.29 8.14
C LYS A 109 -39.57 -22.52 8.41
N SER A 110 -39.72 -21.97 9.62
CA SER A 110 -40.92 -21.26 10.06
C SER A 110 -40.99 -19.81 9.54
N ARG A 111 -39.91 -19.31 8.93
CA ARG A 111 -39.88 -17.97 8.35
C ARG A 111 -40.68 -17.91 7.05
N SER A 112 -41.41 -16.81 6.86
CA SER A 112 -42.04 -16.49 5.56
C SER A 112 -41.02 -16.14 4.48
N GLU A 113 -39.88 -15.55 4.87
CA GLU A 113 -38.79 -15.16 3.99
C GLU A 113 -37.45 -15.75 4.43
N LYS A 114 -36.63 -16.17 3.46
CA LYS A 114 -35.29 -16.71 3.73
C LYS A 114 -34.42 -15.70 4.46
N LEU A 115 -33.65 -16.17 5.44
CA LEU A 115 -32.74 -15.32 6.20
C LEU A 115 -31.63 -14.79 5.27
N GLN A 116 -31.28 -13.51 5.39
CA GLN A 116 -30.18 -12.90 4.65
C GLN A 116 -28.95 -12.78 5.55
N VAL A 117 -27.83 -13.38 5.12
CA VAL A 117 -26.58 -13.39 5.90
C VAL A 117 -25.36 -13.20 5.01
N MET A 118 -24.48 -12.25 5.35
CA MET A 118 -23.24 -12.03 4.60
C MET A 118 -22.11 -13.02 4.97
N HIS A 119 -21.97 -13.37 6.24
CA HIS A 119 -20.92 -14.27 6.71
C HIS A 119 -21.49 -15.39 7.60
N ILE A 120 -21.27 -16.66 7.23
CA ILE A 120 -21.68 -17.83 8.02
C ILE A 120 -20.45 -18.55 8.57
N ARG A 121 -20.42 -18.75 9.90
CA ARG A 121 -19.36 -19.48 10.61
C ARG A 121 -19.94 -20.36 11.72
N LEU A 122 -20.52 -21.50 11.36
CA LEU A 122 -21.18 -22.42 12.30
C LEU A 122 -20.25 -23.60 12.66
N LYS A 123 -19.23 -23.33 13.47
CA LYS A 123 -18.12 -24.27 13.74
C LYS A 123 -18.51 -25.52 14.56
N ILE A 124 -19.70 -25.51 15.14
CA ILE A 124 -20.27 -26.65 15.89
C ILE A 124 -20.92 -27.68 14.97
N PHE A 125 -21.34 -27.28 13.77
CA PHE A 125 -22.04 -28.17 12.84
C PHE A 125 -21.08 -28.80 11.85
N SER A 126 -21.36 -30.07 11.52
CA SER A 126 -20.72 -30.77 10.41
C SER A 126 -21.00 -30.08 9.07
N GLY A 127 -20.18 -30.37 8.05
CA GLY A 127 -20.41 -29.84 6.70
C GLY A 127 -21.80 -30.15 6.14
N ARG A 128 -22.31 -31.35 6.40
CA ARG A 128 -23.65 -31.77 5.97
C ARG A 128 -24.77 -31.00 6.66
N GLN A 129 -24.66 -30.83 7.97
CA GLN A 129 -25.62 -30.00 8.72
C GLN A 129 -25.62 -28.56 8.21
N GLN A 130 -24.44 -27.97 7.95
CA GLN A 130 -24.36 -26.63 7.37
C GLN A 130 -25.00 -26.56 5.98
N ILE A 131 -24.70 -27.51 5.09
CA ILE A 131 -25.33 -27.61 3.76
C ILE A 131 -26.85 -27.67 3.89
N ALA A 132 -27.39 -28.43 4.83
CA ALA A 132 -28.83 -28.56 5.03
C ALA A 132 -29.51 -27.28 5.53
N LEU A 133 -28.77 -26.34 6.14
CA LEU A 133 -29.27 -25.03 6.55
C LEU A 133 -29.31 -24.01 5.41
N LEU A 134 -28.38 -24.10 4.45
CA LEU A 134 -28.24 -23.13 3.37
C LEU A 134 -29.50 -22.94 2.50
N PRO A 135 -30.35 -23.95 2.20
CA PRO A 135 -31.60 -23.74 1.47
C PRO A 135 -32.55 -22.70 2.06
N PHE A 136 -32.50 -22.49 3.38
CA PHE A 136 -33.32 -21.51 4.11
C PHE A 136 -32.66 -20.12 4.21
N ILE A 137 -31.48 -19.97 3.61
CA ILE A 137 -30.72 -18.72 3.58
C ILE A 137 -30.69 -18.21 2.14
N LYS A 138 -30.90 -16.91 1.97
CA LYS A 138 -30.77 -16.24 0.67
C LYS A 138 -29.29 -15.89 0.47
N PRO A 139 -28.63 -16.41 -0.58
CA PRO A 139 -27.27 -16.01 -0.88
C PRO A 139 -27.24 -14.51 -1.21
N MET A 140 -26.21 -13.83 -0.70
CA MET A 140 -25.91 -12.45 -1.04
C MET A 140 -24.61 -12.43 -1.85
N ASP A 141 -24.43 -11.42 -2.70
CA ASP A 141 -23.17 -11.25 -3.41
C ASP A 141 -22.02 -11.18 -2.41
N MET A 142 -20.96 -11.94 -2.69
CA MET A 142 -19.77 -12.04 -1.87
C MET A 142 -19.95 -12.66 -0.49
N MET A 143 -21.03 -13.43 -0.32
CA MET A 143 -21.28 -14.20 0.89
C MET A 143 -20.10 -15.13 1.21
N HIS A 144 -19.66 -15.11 2.47
CA HIS A 144 -18.57 -15.95 2.96
C HIS A 144 -19.09 -17.09 3.81
N ILE A 145 -18.78 -18.33 3.44
CA ILE A 145 -19.16 -19.52 4.18
C ILE A 145 -17.91 -20.23 4.69
N TYR A 146 -17.91 -20.57 5.97
CA TYR A 146 -16.82 -21.28 6.63
C TYR A 146 -17.23 -22.71 7.00
N PHE A 147 -16.54 -23.68 6.42
CA PHE A 147 -16.69 -25.11 6.70
C PHE A 147 -15.52 -25.62 7.53
N LYS A 148 -15.80 -26.48 8.52
CA LYS A 148 -14.81 -27.15 9.37
C LYS A 148 -14.96 -28.65 9.15
N PHE A 149 -13.87 -29.36 8.88
CA PHE A 149 -13.83 -30.83 8.74
C PHE A 149 -14.95 -31.36 7.84
N SER A 150 -14.97 -30.92 6.58
CA SER A 150 -16.07 -31.18 5.64
C SER A 150 -15.55 -31.83 4.36
N ASN A 151 -16.37 -32.64 3.71
CA ASN A 151 -16.04 -33.14 2.37
C ASN A 151 -16.15 -31.98 1.37
N ILE A 152 -14.99 -31.53 0.86
CA ILE A 152 -14.92 -30.36 -0.02
C ILE A 152 -15.65 -30.61 -1.35
N ASP A 153 -15.64 -31.83 -1.88
CA ASP A 153 -16.29 -32.14 -3.15
C ASP A 153 -17.82 -32.12 -3.03
N GLU A 154 -18.35 -32.64 -1.93
CA GLU A 154 -19.78 -32.59 -1.59
C GLU A 154 -20.23 -31.12 -1.44
N VAL A 155 -19.49 -30.32 -0.66
CA VAL A 155 -19.77 -28.88 -0.47
C VAL A 155 -19.69 -28.13 -1.80
N SER A 156 -18.65 -28.37 -2.60
CA SER A 156 -18.45 -27.75 -3.90
C SER A 156 -19.63 -28.01 -4.84
N SER A 157 -20.06 -29.27 -4.94
CA SER A 157 -21.16 -29.70 -5.80
C SER A 157 -22.47 -29.04 -5.41
N PHE A 158 -22.76 -28.96 -4.11
CA PHE A 158 -23.95 -28.27 -3.60
C PHE A 158 -23.91 -26.76 -3.87
N LEU A 159 -22.81 -26.09 -3.52
CA LEU A 159 -22.70 -24.62 -3.66
C LEU A 159 -22.78 -24.15 -5.11
N LYS A 160 -22.32 -24.96 -6.07
CA LYS A 160 -22.45 -24.67 -7.51
C LYS A 160 -23.90 -24.53 -7.96
N ILE A 161 -24.83 -25.25 -7.32
CA ILE A 161 -26.26 -25.23 -7.65
C ILE A 161 -26.97 -24.17 -6.79
N TRP A 162 -26.62 -24.08 -5.51
CA TRP A 162 -27.32 -23.25 -4.55
C TRP A 162 -27.06 -21.74 -4.68
N ASN A 163 -25.92 -21.32 -5.26
CA ASN A 163 -25.48 -19.93 -5.25
C ASN A 163 -26.42 -18.91 -5.91
N GLN A 164 -27.45 -19.34 -6.67
CA GLN A 164 -28.45 -18.47 -7.31
C GLN A 164 -27.82 -17.33 -8.14
N GLY A 165 -26.68 -17.62 -8.81
CA GLY A 165 -25.94 -16.63 -9.59
C GLY A 165 -25.03 -15.70 -8.78
N CYS A 166 -25.09 -15.72 -7.44
CA CYS A 166 -24.19 -14.97 -6.58
C CYS A 166 -22.79 -15.59 -6.56
N ARG A 167 -21.77 -14.74 -6.40
CA ARG A 167 -20.39 -15.21 -6.20
C ARG A 167 -20.11 -15.44 -4.73
N LEU A 168 -19.49 -16.59 -4.41
CA LEU A 168 -19.26 -17.04 -3.06
C LEU A 168 -17.78 -16.98 -2.67
N LYS A 169 -17.52 -16.61 -1.42
CA LYS A 169 -16.25 -16.88 -0.75
C LYS A 169 -16.42 -18.11 0.13
N VAL A 170 -15.49 -19.05 0.05
CA VAL A 170 -15.56 -20.27 0.86
C VAL A 170 -14.24 -20.47 1.60
N THR A 171 -14.31 -20.88 2.85
CA THR A 171 -13.14 -21.26 3.63
C THR A 171 -13.34 -22.62 4.24
N PHE A 172 -12.42 -23.53 3.94
CA PHE A 172 -12.36 -24.87 4.52
C PHE A 172 -11.27 -24.90 5.57
N LYS A 173 -11.58 -25.41 6.76
CA LYS A 173 -10.57 -25.79 7.75
C LYS A 173 -10.49 -27.30 7.82
N GLN A 174 -9.34 -27.84 7.41
CA GLN A 174 -9.00 -29.26 7.51
C GLN A 174 -7.82 -29.46 8.47
N SER A 175 -7.71 -30.66 9.04
CA SER A 175 -6.57 -31.09 9.85
C SER A 175 -6.59 -32.62 9.89
N PRO A 176 -5.70 -33.32 9.15
CA PRO A 176 -4.78 -32.78 8.14
C PRO A 176 -5.51 -32.36 6.84
N VAL A 177 -4.81 -31.70 5.93
CA VAL A 177 -5.28 -31.49 4.54
C VAL A 177 -4.86 -32.70 3.69
N LEU A 178 -5.81 -33.35 3.03
CA LEU A 178 -5.56 -34.50 2.17
C LEU A 178 -5.35 -34.08 0.71
N THR A 179 -4.71 -34.93 -0.11
CA THR A 179 -4.57 -34.68 -1.56
C THR A 179 -5.93 -34.53 -2.25
N GLU A 180 -6.94 -35.28 -1.81
CA GLU A 180 -8.31 -35.20 -2.31
C GLU A 180 -8.95 -33.83 -2.05
N ASP A 181 -8.63 -33.18 -0.92
CA ASP A 181 -9.06 -31.81 -0.63
C ASP A 181 -8.46 -30.84 -1.65
N LEU A 182 -7.16 -30.99 -1.97
CA LEU A 182 -6.49 -30.15 -2.96
C LEU A 182 -7.04 -30.34 -4.37
N VAL A 183 -7.33 -31.58 -4.77
CA VAL A 183 -7.99 -31.89 -6.05
C VAL A 183 -9.36 -31.23 -6.12
N SER A 184 -10.13 -31.30 -5.03
CA SER A 184 -11.47 -30.69 -4.94
C SER A 184 -11.39 -29.17 -5.04
N VAL A 185 -10.46 -28.53 -4.29
CA VAL A 185 -10.21 -27.09 -4.41
C VAL A 185 -9.79 -26.72 -5.83
N LYS A 186 -8.90 -27.50 -6.46
CA LYS A 186 -8.45 -27.24 -7.85
C LYS A 186 -9.62 -27.30 -8.84
N ARG A 187 -10.56 -28.23 -8.64
CA ARG A 187 -11.80 -28.33 -9.42
C ARG A 187 -12.69 -27.11 -9.21
N MET A 188 -12.82 -26.62 -7.97
CA MET A 188 -13.58 -25.41 -7.66
C MET A 188 -13.02 -24.17 -8.35
N LEU A 189 -11.69 -24.06 -8.51
CA LEU A 189 -11.04 -22.93 -9.21
C LEU A 189 -11.46 -22.81 -10.69
N SER A 190 -11.94 -23.90 -11.29
CA SER A 190 -12.48 -23.90 -12.66
C SER A 190 -13.89 -23.31 -12.77
N TYR A 191 -14.51 -22.87 -11.66
CA TYR A 191 -15.85 -22.25 -11.63
C TYR A 191 -15.80 -20.80 -11.13
N PRO A 192 -15.15 -19.87 -11.85
CA PRO A 192 -14.99 -18.48 -11.41
C PRO A 192 -16.32 -17.72 -11.32
N SER A 193 -17.37 -18.14 -12.04
CA SER A 193 -18.72 -17.58 -11.93
C SER A 193 -19.42 -17.94 -10.62
N THR A 194 -19.04 -19.04 -9.98
CA THR A 194 -19.59 -19.47 -8.68
C THR A 194 -18.74 -18.94 -7.54
N PHE A 195 -17.41 -19.07 -7.64
CA PHE A 195 -16.51 -18.75 -6.54
C PHE A 195 -15.75 -17.45 -6.81
N GLY A 196 -15.86 -16.49 -5.90
CA GLY A 196 -15.06 -15.26 -5.85
C GLY A 196 -13.79 -15.41 -5.00
N GLY A 197 -13.76 -16.40 -4.10
CA GLY A 197 -12.54 -16.77 -3.38
C GLY A 197 -12.66 -18.08 -2.62
N ILE A 198 -11.55 -18.80 -2.50
CA ILE A 198 -11.46 -20.11 -1.86
C ILE A 198 -10.24 -20.10 -0.94
N SER A 199 -10.43 -20.42 0.33
CA SER A 199 -9.33 -20.59 1.29
C SER A 199 -9.35 -21.98 1.90
N LEU A 200 -8.17 -22.54 2.08
CA LEU A 200 -7.93 -23.79 2.79
C LEU A 200 -7.00 -23.50 3.98
N LEU A 201 -7.48 -23.79 5.19
CA LEU A 201 -6.74 -23.64 6.45
C LEU A 201 -6.29 -25.02 6.90
N ASN A 202 -4.98 -25.19 7.09
CA ASN A 202 -4.37 -26.38 7.66
C ASN A 202 -3.92 -26.08 9.10
N ARG A 203 -4.05 -27.03 10.03
CA ARG A 203 -3.47 -26.89 11.38
C ARG A 203 -2.11 -27.56 11.53
N GLU A 204 -1.75 -28.50 10.66
CA GLU A 204 -0.52 -29.28 10.77
C GLU A 204 0.49 -28.87 9.68
N PRO A 205 1.63 -28.26 10.05
CA PRO A 205 2.54 -27.61 9.09
C PRO A 205 3.36 -28.58 8.23
N GLU A 206 3.43 -29.87 8.59
CA GLU A 206 4.47 -30.77 8.07
C GLU A 206 4.20 -31.35 6.66
N VAL A 207 2.99 -31.23 6.12
CA VAL A 207 2.58 -32.03 4.94
C VAL A 207 2.70 -31.32 3.59
N LEU A 208 2.73 -29.97 3.53
CA LEU A 208 2.62 -29.24 2.27
C LEU A 208 3.73 -28.19 2.08
N SER A 209 4.81 -28.56 1.37
CA SER A 209 5.80 -27.59 0.92
C SER A 209 5.17 -26.58 -0.05
N LYS A 210 5.57 -25.30 0.06
CA LYS A 210 5.04 -24.20 -0.75
C LYS A 210 5.21 -24.47 -2.25
N GLU A 211 6.34 -25.03 -2.64
CA GLU A 211 6.69 -25.36 -4.03
C GLU A 211 5.75 -26.43 -4.59
N ARG A 212 5.48 -27.48 -3.81
CA ARG A 212 4.56 -28.56 -4.22
C ARG A 212 3.15 -28.03 -4.43
N VAL A 213 2.67 -27.18 -3.53
CA VAL A 213 1.35 -26.52 -3.66
C VAL A 213 1.31 -25.65 -4.91
N ILE A 214 2.32 -24.80 -5.13
CA ILE A 214 2.38 -23.92 -6.32
C ILE A 214 2.40 -24.74 -7.61
N ILE A 215 3.20 -25.81 -7.68
CA ILE A 215 3.26 -26.70 -8.85
C ILE A 215 1.91 -27.39 -9.06
N PHE A 216 1.31 -27.93 -7.99
CA PHE A 216 0.05 -28.65 -8.06
C PHE A 216 -1.09 -27.78 -8.59
N PHE A 217 -1.17 -26.52 -8.16
CA PHE A 217 -2.26 -25.62 -8.55
C PHE A 217 -2.06 -24.92 -9.90
N LYS A 218 -0.92 -25.08 -10.60
CA LYS A 218 -0.74 -24.52 -11.95
C LYS A 218 -1.94 -24.86 -12.88
N PRO A 219 -2.49 -23.88 -13.63
CA PRO A 219 -2.00 -22.50 -13.79
C PRO A 219 -2.48 -21.50 -12.72
N PHE A 220 -3.28 -21.93 -11.75
CA PHE A 220 -3.78 -21.07 -10.67
C PHE A 220 -2.68 -20.74 -9.66
N LYS A 221 -2.58 -19.46 -9.30
CA LYS A 221 -1.62 -18.98 -8.30
C LYS A 221 -2.34 -18.68 -6.98
N PRO A 222 -1.94 -19.29 -5.86
CA PRO A 222 -2.40 -18.89 -4.54
C PRO A 222 -1.79 -17.55 -4.13
N CYS A 223 -2.49 -16.79 -3.29
CA CYS A 223 -2.03 -15.53 -2.71
C CYS A 223 -0.74 -15.77 -1.90
N SER A 224 0.34 -15.07 -2.23
CA SER A 224 1.66 -15.26 -1.61
C SER A 224 1.71 -14.86 -0.13
N GLU A 225 0.85 -13.94 0.30
CA GLU A 225 0.81 -13.40 1.67
C GLU A 225 0.16 -14.35 2.68
N ASP A 226 -0.68 -15.28 2.23
CA ASP A 226 -1.44 -16.16 3.13
C ASP A 226 -0.64 -17.42 3.57
N PHE A 227 0.50 -17.70 2.93
CA PHE A 227 1.37 -18.82 3.32
C PHE A 227 1.97 -18.64 4.72
N TRP A 228 1.97 -17.41 5.26
CA TRP A 228 2.49 -17.10 6.60
C TRP A 228 1.65 -17.69 7.75
N TYR A 229 0.43 -18.19 7.50
CA TYR A 229 -0.50 -18.63 8.56
C TYR A 229 -1.17 -19.99 8.35
N ARG A 230 -0.48 -20.96 7.72
CA ARG A 230 -1.05 -22.30 7.44
C ARG A 230 -2.33 -22.21 6.58
N ARG A 231 -2.39 -21.22 5.68
CA ARG A 231 -3.55 -20.91 4.84
C ARG A 231 -3.14 -20.87 3.37
N ILE A 232 -3.92 -21.49 2.51
CA ILE A 232 -3.81 -21.37 1.06
C ILE A 232 -5.07 -20.66 0.57
N THR A 233 -4.94 -19.45 0.01
CA THR A 233 -6.09 -18.71 -0.52
C THR A 233 -5.94 -18.43 -2.00
N PHE A 234 -7.04 -18.61 -2.72
CA PHE A 234 -7.21 -18.18 -4.10
C PHE A 234 -8.35 -17.18 -4.12
N TYR A 235 -8.08 -15.93 -4.47
CA TYR A 235 -9.14 -15.02 -4.90
C TYR A 235 -9.40 -15.30 -6.36
N LEU A 236 -10.65 -15.42 -6.82
CA LEU A 236 -11.02 -15.56 -8.24
C LEU A 236 -11.64 -14.26 -8.79
N GLU A 237 -11.70 -13.24 -7.94
CA GLU A 237 -12.16 -11.90 -8.24
C GLU A 237 -11.06 -10.89 -8.45
N ASN A 238 -11.48 -9.76 -9.01
CA ASN A 238 -10.73 -8.53 -9.10
C ASN A 238 -10.70 -7.86 -7.71
N PRO A 239 -9.54 -7.78 -7.03
CA PRO A 239 -9.41 -7.23 -5.68
C PRO A 239 -9.70 -5.72 -5.60
N SER A 240 -9.98 -5.04 -6.71
CA SER A 240 -10.45 -3.64 -6.70
C SER A 240 -11.83 -3.46 -6.03
N LEU A 241 -12.64 -4.53 -5.89
CA LEU A 241 -13.89 -4.52 -5.11
C LEU A 241 -13.67 -4.84 -3.61
N LEU A 242 -12.44 -5.15 -3.19
CA LEU A 242 -12.08 -5.48 -1.80
C LEU A 242 -11.69 -4.27 -0.95
N VAL A 243 -11.69 -3.05 -1.51
CA VAL A 243 -11.27 -1.82 -0.80
C VAL A 243 -12.15 -1.53 0.42
N SER A 244 -13.40 -2.00 0.46
CA SER A 244 -14.26 -1.89 1.65
C SER A 244 -13.93 -2.87 2.77
N PHE A 245 -13.19 -3.95 2.49
CA PHE A 245 -12.87 -5.01 3.47
C PHE A 245 -11.44 -4.93 4.03
N ALA A 246 -10.56 -4.17 3.39
CA ALA A 246 -9.14 -4.04 3.76
C ALA A 246 -8.86 -3.09 4.94
N LYS A 247 -9.89 -2.49 5.57
CA LYS A 247 -9.67 -1.63 6.76
C LYS A 247 -9.39 -2.40 8.06
N PHE A 248 -9.47 -3.74 8.07
CA PHE A 248 -9.31 -4.51 9.31
C PHE A 248 -8.03 -5.35 9.44
N GLN A 249 -7.18 -5.47 8.42
CA GLN A 249 -5.84 -6.04 8.59
C GLN A 249 -4.86 -5.34 7.63
N LEU A 250 -3.82 -4.75 8.25
CA LEU A 250 -2.55 -4.23 7.75
C LEU A 250 -2.31 -4.20 6.23
N ASN A 251 -1.91 -3.01 5.77
CA ASN A 251 -1.14 -2.66 4.57
C ASN A 251 -0.93 -3.79 3.55
N ARG A 252 -1.35 -3.56 2.29
CA ARG A 252 -0.42 -3.72 1.15
C ARG A 252 -0.95 -3.27 -0.20
N THR A 253 -0.06 -2.54 -0.86
CA THR A 253 -0.03 -2.03 -2.24
C THR A 253 0.40 -3.09 -3.28
N PHE A 254 0.42 -4.39 -2.94
CA PHE A 254 0.96 -5.44 -3.82
C PHE A 254 -0.05 -6.08 -4.79
N TYR A 255 -1.34 -5.81 -4.60
CA TYR A 255 -2.45 -6.52 -5.25
C TYR A 255 -2.66 -6.23 -6.76
N ILE A 256 -2.04 -5.18 -7.31
CA ILE A 256 -2.24 -4.77 -8.70
C ILE A 256 -1.42 -5.63 -9.69
N LYS A 257 -0.30 -6.23 -9.25
CA LYS A 257 0.61 -6.96 -10.15
C LYS A 257 0.03 -8.29 -10.66
N GLU A 258 -0.93 -8.88 -9.94
CA GLU A 258 -1.44 -10.22 -10.23
C GLU A 258 -2.70 -10.25 -11.11
N GLN A 259 -3.40 -9.12 -11.26
CA GLN A 259 -4.60 -9.02 -12.11
C GLN A 259 -4.32 -9.19 -13.61
N ILE A 260 -3.10 -8.87 -14.05
CA ILE A 260 -2.71 -8.88 -15.47
C ILE A 260 -2.76 -10.29 -16.09
N ASN A 261 -2.57 -11.35 -15.28
CA ASN A 261 -2.58 -12.72 -15.81
C ASN A 261 -3.98 -13.30 -16.04
N ARG A 262 -5.05 -12.70 -15.50
CA ARG A 262 -6.42 -13.25 -15.59
C ARG A 262 -7.26 -12.66 -16.70
N LEU A 263 -6.90 -11.47 -17.18
CA LEU A 263 -7.42 -10.91 -18.43
C LEU A 263 -6.68 -11.51 -19.63
N SER A 264 -6.38 -12.82 -19.63
CA SER A 264 -5.66 -13.41 -20.76
C SER A 264 -6.50 -13.20 -22.02
N LEU A 265 -6.06 -12.27 -22.87
CA LEU A 265 -6.58 -11.94 -24.19
C LEU A 265 -6.28 -13.10 -25.17
N ARG A 266 -6.61 -14.33 -24.77
CA ARG A 266 -6.42 -15.54 -25.58
C ARG A 266 -7.50 -15.69 -26.66
N CYS A 267 -8.45 -14.76 -26.74
CA CYS A 267 -9.37 -14.69 -27.87
C CYS A 267 -8.71 -13.87 -28.98
N ALA A 268 -8.50 -14.47 -30.16
CA ALA A 268 -7.88 -13.82 -31.32
C ALA A 268 -8.52 -12.44 -31.63
N ARG A 269 -9.85 -12.33 -31.47
CA ARG A 269 -10.61 -11.08 -31.66
C ARG A 269 -10.20 -9.95 -30.71
N SER A 270 -9.81 -10.26 -29.47
CA SER A 270 -9.43 -9.23 -28.51
C SER A 270 -8.04 -8.66 -28.79
N LEU A 271 -7.11 -9.45 -29.34
CA LEU A 271 -5.79 -8.98 -29.77
C LEU A 271 -5.89 -8.07 -31.01
N GLU A 272 -6.78 -8.40 -31.95
CA GLU A 272 -7.08 -7.55 -33.13
C GLU A 272 -7.62 -6.17 -32.71
N VAL A 273 -8.46 -6.10 -31.66
CA VAL A 273 -9.00 -4.84 -31.14
C VAL A 273 -7.90 -3.98 -30.51
N PHE A 274 -6.99 -4.57 -29.72
CA PHE A 274 -5.89 -3.82 -29.10
C PHE A 274 -4.70 -3.58 -30.05
N ALA A 275 -4.62 -4.28 -31.18
CA ALA A 275 -3.69 -3.97 -32.26
C ALA A 275 -4.16 -2.78 -33.12
N ASN A 276 -5.38 -2.26 -32.93
CA ASN A 276 -5.88 -1.07 -33.61
C ASN A 276 -5.25 0.22 -33.02
N PRO A 277 -4.47 1.00 -33.80
CA PRO A 277 -3.79 2.19 -33.28
C PRO A 277 -4.70 3.30 -32.77
N LEU A 278 -5.90 3.47 -33.34
CA LEU A 278 -6.83 4.53 -32.93
C LEU A 278 -7.44 4.25 -31.55
N LEU A 279 -7.86 3.01 -31.33
CA LEU A 279 -8.37 2.58 -30.03
C LEU A 279 -7.27 2.58 -28.98
N MET A 280 -6.09 2.04 -29.34
CA MET A 280 -4.95 2.01 -28.43
C MET A 280 -4.52 3.43 -28.03
N ARG A 281 -4.49 4.40 -28.95
CA ARG A 281 -4.22 5.81 -28.62
C ARG A 281 -5.16 6.34 -27.53
N THR A 282 -6.47 6.12 -27.70
CA THR A 282 -7.50 6.56 -26.75
C THR A 282 -7.32 5.92 -25.36
N ILE A 283 -6.87 4.66 -25.32
CA ILE A 283 -6.59 3.95 -24.06
C ILE A 283 -5.34 4.53 -23.39
N LEU A 284 -4.25 4.68 -24.15
CA LEU A 284 -2.96 5.17 -23.63
C LEU A 284 -3.08 6.59 -23.07
N GLU A 285 -3.93 7.44 -23.65
CA GLU A 285 -4.25 8.78 -23.12
C GLU A 285 -4.80 8.77 -21.69
N LYS A 286 -5.36 7.64 -21.21
CA LYS A 286 -5.90 7.50 -19.85
C LYS A 286 -4.99 6.73 -18.91
N MET A 287 -3.88 6.20 -19.40
CA MET A 287 -2.94 5.36 -18.66
C MET A 287 -1.74 6.13 -18.11
N ASN A 288 -1.09 5.58 -17.08
CA ASN A 288 0.20 6.06 -16.59
C ASN A 288 1.35 5.18 -17.13
N LEU A 289 2.60 5.63 -16.96
CA LEU A 289 3.81 4.90 -17.34
C LEU A 289 3.75 3.39 -17.01
N PHE A 290 3.35 3.03 -15.78
CA PHE A 290 3.39 1.63 -15.34
C PHE A 290 2.33 0.78 -16.04
N ASP A 291 1.15 1.33 -16.25
CA ASP A 291 0.08 0.65 -17.00
C ASP A 291 0.48 0.44 -18.47
N ILE A 292 1.13 1.44 -19.08
CA ILE A 292 1.67 1.36 -20.44
C ILE A 292 2.72 0.24 -20.53
N GLN A 293 3.67 0.20 -19.59
CA GLN A 293 4.71 -0.84 -19.55
C GLN A 293 4.12 -2.23 -19.31
N CYS A 294 3.05 -2.33 -18.51
CA CYS A 294 2.30 -3.56 -18.33
C CYS A 294 1.62 -4.01 -19.62
N LEU A 295 0.96 -3.11 -20.35
CA LEU A 295 0.34 -3.42 -21.65
C LEU A 295 1.38 -3.88 -22.69
N ARG A 296 2.54 -3.20 -22.78
CA ARG A 296 3.63 -3.59 -23.69
C ARG A 296 4.11 -5.03 -23.47
N LYS A 297 3.93 -5.61 -22.27
CA LYS A 297 4.35 -6.98 -21.96
C LYS A 297 3.32 -8.06 -22.38
N ILE A 298 2.11 -7.68 -22.78
CA ILE A 298 1.02 -8.62 -23.04
C ILE A 298 1.19 -9.39 -24.36
N SER A 299 1.45 -8.70 -25.48
CA SER A 299 1.63 -9.34 -26.80
C SER A 299 2.58 -8.54 -27.69
N ARG A 300 3.09 -9.18 -28.77
CA ARG A 300 3.94 -8.51 -29.77
C ARG A 300 3.18 -7.42 -30.53
N ASP A 301 1.93 -7.66 -30.89
CA ASP A 301 1.13 -6.71 -31.67
C ASP A 301 0.77 -5.46 -30.84
N ILE A 302 0.40 -5.65 -29.56
CA ILE A 302 0.16 -4.53 -28.62
C ILE A 302 1.45 -3.73 -28.43
N ARG A 303 2.59 -4.43 -28.23
CA ARG A 303 3.88 -3.77 -28.09
C ARG A 303 4.22 -2.95 -29.33
N SER A 304 4.14 -3.54 -30.52
CA SER A 304 4.42 -2.86 -31.79
C SER A 304 3.49 -1.64 -31.99
N CYS A 305 2.21 -1.77 -31.64
CA CYS A 305 1.25 -0.67 -31.68
C CYS A 305 1.66 0.47 -30.72
N ILE A 306 1.98 0.16 -29.46
CA ILE A 306 2.42 1.16 -28.47
C ILE A 306 3.74 1.83 -28.90
N ASP A 307 4.71 1.04 -29.38
CA ASP A 307 6.02 1.53 -29.83
C ASP A 307 5.88 2.46 -31.05
N THR A 308 4.86 2.21 -31.90
CA THR A 308 4.51 3.10 -33.01
C THR A 308 3.85 4.39 -32.51
N LEU A 309 2.99 4.30 -31.48
CA LEU A 309 2.23 5.43 -30.95
C LEU A 309 3.07 6.36 -30.06
N LYS A 310 4.14 5.87 -29.43
CA LYS A 310 5.06 6.63 -28.56
C LYS A 310 4.32 7.50 -27.53
N PRO A 311 3.52 6.89 -26.64
CA PRO A 311 2.71 7.64 -25.68
C PRO A 311 3.56 8.41 -24.68
N ASP A 312 3.06 9.56 -24.24
CA ASP A 312 3.66 10.34 -23.15
C ASP A 312 3.51 9.59 -21.82
N PRO A 313 4.61 9.22 -21.12
CA PRO A 313 4.54 8.47 -19.88
C PRO A 313 3.99 9.26 -18.69
N ARG A 314 3.95 10.60 -18.78
CA ARG A 314 3.41 11.51 -17.74
C ARG A 314 4.01 11.24 -16.37
N ILE A 315 5.33 11.18 -16.34
CA ILE A 315 6.09 11.12 -15.10
C ILE A 315 5.97 12.50 -14.44
N VAL A 316 5.59 12.49 -13.17
CA VAL A 316 5.42 13.69 -12.36
C VAL A 316 6.67 13.93 -11.53
N GLU A 317 7.32 12.88 -11.02
CA GLU A 317 8.63 13.04 -10.39
C GLU A 317 9.53 11.84 -10.68
N TYR A 318 10.83 12.11 -10.77
CA TYR A 318 11.86 11.09 -10.97
C TYR A 318 13.03 11.37 -10.02
N SER A 319 13.45 10.36 -9.26
CA SER A 319 14.59 10.46 -8.37
C SER A 319 15.54 9.29 -8.57
N ILE A 320 16.84 9.59 -8.61
CA ILE A 320 17.92 8.61 -8.57
C ILE A 320 18.79 8.97 -7.37
N LYS A 321 18.90 8.04 -6.42
CA LYS A 321 19.67 8.22 -5.19
C LYS A 321 20.66 7.08 -5.01
N GLN A 322 21.92 7.40 -4.78
CA GLN A 322 22.94 6.44 -4.40
C GLN A 322 23.00 6.38 -2.86
N ILE A 323 22.62 5.23 -2.30
CA ILE A 323 22.58 5.05 -0.84
C ILE A 323 24.02 4.77 -0.37
N GLY A 324 24.53 5.64 0.51
CA GLY A 324 25.87 5.51 1.10
C GLY A 324 25.98 4.33 2.08
N SER A 325 27.22 4.00 2.46
CA SER A 325 27.60 2.88 3.34
C SER A 325 27.15 3.00 4.79
N ASP A 326 26.50 4.10 5.21
CA ASP A 326 26.15 4.36 6.61
C ASP A 326 25.00 3.50 7.15
N ILE A 327 24.39 2.67 6.30
CA ILE A 327 23.50 1.59 6.70
C ILE A 327 24.31 0.30 6.56
N ASP A 328 24.70 -0.30 7.69
CA ASP A 328 25.52 -1.52 7.84
C ASP A 328 25.09 -2.76 7.01
N ASN A 329 23.99 -2.68 6.25
CA ASN A 329 23.43 -3.80 5.49
C ASN A 329 23.46 -3.67 3.95
N TYR A 330 23.77 -2.50 3.35
CA TYR A 330 23.56 -2.33 1.89
C TYR A 330 24.58 -1.46 1.12
N PRO A 331 25.88 -1.77 1.12
CA PRO A 331 26.84 -1.03 0.30
C PRO A 331 26.47 -1.10 -1.20
N GLU A 332 26.67 0.03 -1.89
CA GLU A 332 26.53 0.21 -3.34
C GLU A 332 25.12 -0.06 -3.93
N THR A 333 24.08 0.42 -3.25
CA THR A 333 22.70 0.35 -3.74
C THR A 333 22.28 1.66 -4.41
N ILE A 334 21.66 1.56 -5.58
CA ILE A 334 21.06 2.71 -6.26
C ILE A 334 19.54 2.57 -6.18
N GLU A 335 18.88 3.54 -5.58
CA GLU A 335 17.43 3.65 -5.53
C GLU A 335 16.96 4.56 -6.67
N THR A 336 16.02 4.07 -7.46
CA THR A 336 15.25 4.90 -8.38
C THR A 336 13.81 4.97 -7.93
N THR A 337 13.31 6.18 -7.76
CA THR A 337 11.91 6.45 -7.44
C THR A 337 11.25 7.14 -8.62
N ILE A 338 10.12 6.61 -9.09
CA ILE A 338 9.36 7.18 -10.20
C ILE A 338 7.93 7.35 -9.73
N ARG A 339 7.38 8.56 -9.87
CA ARG A 339 5.96 8.81 -9.62
C ARG A 339 5.30 9.30 -10.88
N SER A 340 4.17 8.68 -11.18
CA SER A 340 3.17 9.20 -12.10
C SER A 340 1.87 9.32 -11.30
N ARG A 341 0.84 8.52 -11.60
CA ARG A 341 -0.31 8.33 -10.69
C ARG A 341 0.03 7.54 -9.43
N ASN A 342 0.98 6.62 -9.55
CA ASN A 342 1.44 5.78 -8.44
C ASN A 342 2.93 6.04 -8.21
N LEU A 343 3.40 5.77 -7.00
CA LEU A 343 4.82 5.77 -6.67
C LEU A 343 5.39 4.36 -6.85
N LYS A 344 6.53 4.24 -7.53
CA LYS A 344 7.33 3.01 -7.52
C LYS A 344 8.77 3.30 -7.15
N ARG A 345 9.33 2.38 -6.37
CA ARG A 345 10.73 2.34 -6.00
C ARG A 345 11.37 1.09 -6.58
N VAL A 346 12.58 1.25 -7.09
CA VAL A 346 13.39 0.17 -7.65
C VAL A 346 14.78 0.31 -7.05
N TRP A 347 15.24 -0.75 -6.39
CA TRP A 347 16.59 -0.80 -5.86
C TRP A 347 17.46 -1.67 -6.77
N TYR A 348 18.60 -1.12 -7.21
CA TYR A 348 19.54 -1.79 -8.09
C TYR A 348 20.81 -2.15 -7.32
N ARG A 349 21.33 -3.36 -7.55
CA ARG A 349 22.61 -3.83 -6.97
C ARG A 349 23.41 -4.66 -7.97
N ASN A 350 24.73 -4.72 -7.78
CA ASN A 350 25.58 -5.66 -8.49
C ASN A 350 25.30 -7.10 -8.03
N ARG A 351 25.31 -8.05 -8.98
CA ARG A 351 25.07 -9.47 -8.68
C ARG A 351 26.11 -10.08 -7.74
N GLU A 352 27.31 -9.52 -7.67
CA GLU A 352 28.40 -9.97 -6.79
C GLU A 352 28.00 -9.93 -5.30
N PHE A 353 27.05 -9.06 -4.93
CA PHE A 353 26.52 -8.96 -3.57
C PHE A 353 25.46 -10.01 -3.21
N LEU A 354 25.08 -10.92 -4.12
CA LEU A 354 24.21 -12.07 -3.81
C LEU A 354 24.83 -13.09 -2.84
N GLN A 355 26.14 -12.98 -2.55
CA GLN A 355 26.88 -13.97 -1.76
C GLN A 355 26.71 -13.83 -0.25
N TYR A 356 25.99 -12.82 0.24
CA TYR A 356 25.72 -12.69 1.68
C TYR A 356 24.58 -13.61 2.12
N GLU A 357 24.90 -14.60 2.95
CA GLU A 357 24.03 -15.70 3.44
C GLU A 357 22.71 -15.25 4.12
N TYR A 358 22.57 -13.95 4.43
CA TYR A 358 21.43 -13.34 5.13
C TYR A 358 20.67 -12.28 4.32
N ASP A 359 20.85 -12.19 3.00
CA ASP A 359 20.11 -11.24 2.17
C ASP A 359 18.64 -11.71 1.99
N TRP A 360 17.82 -11.62 3.05
CA TRP A 360 16.40 -11.99 3.03
C TRP A 360 15.52 -11.10 2.14
N HIS A 361 16.14 -10.14 1.43
CA HIS A 361 15.50 -9.15 0.57
C HIS A 361 15.81 -9.35 -0.92
N VAL A 362 16.33 -10.51 -1.35
CA VAL A 362 16.68 -10.78 -2.77
C VAL A 362 15.56 -10.42 -3.76
N ASP A 363 14.29 -10.64 -3.39
CA ASP A 363 13.14 -10.34 -4.26
C ASP A 363 12.82 -8.83 -4.39
N ASP A 364 13.40 -7.98 -3.53
CA ASP A 364 13.19 -6.54 -3.52
C ASP A 364 14.17 -5.80 -4.46
N PHE A 365 15.28 -6.44 -4.87
CA PHE A 365 16.34 -5.83 -5.70
C PHE A 365 16.32 -6.27 -7.16
N VAL A 366 16.79 -5.39 -8.04
CA VAL A 366 17.17 -5.69 -9.42
C VAL A 366 18.68 -5.91 -9.46
N TYR A 367 19.09 -7.18 -9.54
CA TYR A 367 20.51 -7.54 -9.67
C TYR A 367 20.97 -7.40 -11.12
N CYS A 368 22.10 -6.71 -11.30
CA CYS A 368 22.69 -6.45 -12.61
C CYS A 368 23.86 -7.39 -12.88
N ASP A 369 23.88 -8.00 -14.07
CA ASP A 369 24.96 -8.85 -14.59
C ASP A 369 26.12 -8.05 -15.22
N GLY A 370 26.01 -6.73 -15.22
CA GLY A 370 26.97 -5.79 -15.82
C GLY A 370 26.99 -4.45 -15.05
N PRO A 371 27.60 -3.38 -15.61
CA PRO A 371 27.82 -2.13 -14.88
C PRO A 371 26.51 -1.53 -14.35
N LEU A 372 26.39 -1.47 -13.02
CA LEU A 372 25.20 -1.02 -12.32
C LEU A 372 24.71 0.36 -12.79
N ILE A 373 25.65 1.29 -12.93
CA ILE A 373 25.36 2.69 -13.31
C ILE A 373 24.79 2.76 -14.73
N GLU A 374 25.35 2.00 -15.68
CA GLU A 374 24.86 1.95 -17.06
C GLU A 374 23.44 1.40 -17.13
N ARG A 375 23.13 0.38 -16.30
CA ARG A 375 21.78 -0.19 -16.25
C ARG A 375 20.75 0.84 -15.79
N VAL A 376 21.06 1.59 -14.73
CA VAL A 376 20.17 2.64 -14.20
C VAL A 376 20.01 3.77 -15.20
N ALA A 377 21.10 4.23 -15.83
CA ALA A 377 21.05 5.26 -16.87
C ALA A 377 20.22 4.83 -18.09
N ASN A 378 20.31 3.56 -18.51
CA ASN A 378 19.49 3.03 -19.60
C ASN A 378 18.01 2.94 -19.23
N ASP A 379 17.69 2.51 -18.00
CA ASP A 379 16.30 2.50 -17.54
C ASP A 379 15.75 3.94 -17.44
N PHE A 380 16.56 4.91 -16.99
CA PHE A 380 16.23 6.35 -17.04
C PHE A 380 15.90 6.80 -18.46
N LYS A 381 16.78 6.51 -19.43
CA LYS A 381 16.57 6.81 -20.86
C LYS A 381 15.22 6.29 -21.35
N ILE A 382 14.93 5.01 -21.12
CA ILE A 382 13.67 4.37 -21.56
C ILE A 382 12.45 5.06 -20.94
N ASN A 383 12.54 5.47 -19.67
CA ASN A 383 11.43 6.08 -18.97
C ASN A 383 11.13 7.51 -19.46
N ILE A 384 12.16 8.28 -19.82
CA ILE A 384 11.99 9.69 -20.23
C ILE A 384 11.93 9.90 -21.75
N GLU A 385 12.18 8.86 -22.57
CA GLU A 385 12.34 8.95 -24.04
C GLU A 385 11.19 9.69 -24.73
N HIS A 386 9.96 9.48 -24.25
CA HIS A 386 8.76 10.08 -24.83
C HIS A 386 8.04 11.03 -23.86
N GLN A 387 8.71 11.43 -22.76
CA GLN A 387 8.17 12.41 -21.81
C GLN A 387 8.03 13.77 -22.50
N LYS A 388 6.77 14.20 -22.64
CA LYS A 388 6.39 15.50 -23.22
C LYS A 388 5.75 16.44 -22.21
N SER A 389 5.06 15.88 -21.21
CA SER A 389 4.47 16.68 -20.12
C SER A 389 5.55 17.21 -19.17
N LYS A 390 5.27 18.36 -18.55
CA LYS A 390 6.13 18.96 -17.51
C LYS A 390 6.19 18.03 -16.30
N MET A 391 7.39 17.60 -15.94
CA MET A 391 7.69 16.91 -14.69
C MET A 391 7.71 17.95 -13.56
N ASN A 392 7.19 17.61 -12.39
CA ASN A 392 7.25 18.49 -11.22
C ASN A 392 8.65 18.50 -10.61
N GLU A 393 9.31 17.35 -10.50
CA GLU A 393 10.58 17.25 -9.77
C GLU A 393 11.51 16.20 -10.36
N LEU A 394 12.79 16.58 -10.55
CA LEU A 394 13.89 15.70 -10.90
C LEU A 394 14.95 15.78 -9.79
N ILE A 395 15.17 14.68 -9.07
CA ILE A 395 16.14 14.59 -7.97
C ILE A 395 17.31 13.68 -8.37
N LEU A 396 18.52 14.23 -8.41
CA LEU A 396 19.75 13.52 -8.76
C LEU A 396 20.73 13.57 -7.58
N ASP A 397 20.67 12.55 -6.73
CA ASP A 397 21.58 12.38 -5.58
C ASP A 397 22.49 11.18 -5.86
N CYS A 398 23.44 11.35 -6.77
CA CYS A 398 24.28 10.27 -7.24
C CYS A 398 25.69 10.78 -7.55
N ASN A 399 26.64 9.85 -7.70
CA ASN A 399 28.01 10.22 -8.04
C ASN A 399 28.15 10.86 -9.44
N GLU A 400 29.32 11.44 -9.66
CA GLU A 400 29.74 12.08 -10.91
C GLU A 400 29.55 11.21 -12.16
N ASN A 401 29.91 9.92 -12.08
CA ASN A 401 29.82 9.00 -13.21
C ASN A 401 28.36 8.76 -13.64
N MET A 402 27.44 8.69 -12.66
CA MET A 402 26.02 8.59 -12.95
C MET A 402 25.48 9.88 -13.58
N LEU A 403 25.86 11.05 -13.05
CA LEU A 403 25.44 12.35 -13.59
C LEU A 403 25.89 12.52 -15.04
N GLU A 404 27.13 12.12 -15.38
CA GLU A 404 27.63 12.15 -16.75
C GLU A 404 26.79 11.28 -17.70
N LEU A 405 26.46 10.04 -17.30
CA LEU A 405 25.62 9.15 -18.11
C LEU A 405 24.19 9.69 -18.26
N ILE A 406 23.60 10.25 -17.21
CA ILE A 406 22.29 10.91 -17.27
C ILE A 406 22.36 12.12 -18.21
N GLY A 407 23.40 12.94 -18.11
CA GLY A 407 23.64 14.08 -19.00
C GLY A 407 23.74 13.67 -20.47
N ASN A 408 24.43 12.57 -20.76
CA ASN A 408 24.50 12.00 -22.10
C ASN A 408 23.13 11.55 -22.62
N VAL A 409 22.28 10.99 -21.74
CA VAL A 409 20.90 10.63 -22.08
C VAL A 409 20.06 11.87 -22.41
N LEU A 410 20.18 12.93 -21.60
CA LEU A 410 19.46 14.19 -21.82
C LEU A 410 19.91 14.87 -23.12
N ARG A 411 21.23 14.93 -23.37
CA ARG A 411 21.82 15.47 -24.60
C ARG A 411 21.36 14.74 -25.86
N ALA A 412 21.20 13.41 -25.77
CA ALA A 412 20.80 12.59 -26.92
C ALA A 412 19.30 12.69 -27.24
N LYS A 413 18.49 13.36 -26.40
CA LYS A 413 17.05 13.49 -26.61
C LYS A 413 16.76 14.58 -27.63
N ASP A 414 15.85 14.29 -28.57
CA ASP A 414 15.43 15.25 -29.62
C ASP A 414 14.77 16.53 -29.05
N THR A 415 14.35 16.51 -27.79
CA THR A 415 13.64 17.60 -27.11
C THR A 415 14.13 17.70 -25.68
N SER A 416 14.36 18.93 -25.19
CA SER A 416 14.74 19.15 -23.79
C SER A 416 13.71 18.56 -22.82
N LEU A 417 14.17 18.12 -21.65
CA LEU A 417 13.28 17.59 -20.63
C LEU A 417 12.64 18.76 -19.88
N ASN A 418 11.30 18.84 -19.90
CA ASN A 418 10.59 19.90 -19.19
C ASN A 418 10.38 19.49 -17.73
N CYS A 419 11.06 20.18 -16.81
CA CYS A 419 11.02 19.92 -15.38
C CYS A 419 10.82 21.24 -14.63
N LYS A 420 9.92 21.23 -13.64
CA LYS A 420 9.66 22.40 -12.79
C LYS A 420 10.77 22.60 -11.76
N GLU A 421 11.17 21.55 -11.07
CA GLU A 421 12.16 21.60 -9.99
C GLU A 421 13.30 20.61 -10.26
N LEU A 422 14.54 21.10 -10.20
CA LEU A 422 15.75 20.29 -10.25
C LEU A 422 16.40 20.31 -8.87
N VAL A 423 16.62 19.13 -8.30
CA VAL A 423 17.43 18.94 -7.10
C VAL A 423 18.62 18.09 -7.46
N MET A 424 19.83 18.55 -7.17
CA MET A 424 21.03 17.78 -7.45
C MET A 424 22.07 17.87 -6.36
N LYS A 425 22.72 16.75 -6.07
CA LYS A 425 23.93 16.71 -5.25
C LYS A 425 25.15 16.70 -6.16
N VAL A 426 26.01 17.70 -6.03
CA VAL A 426 27.17 17.87 -6.91
C VAL A 426 28.42 18.21 -6.11
N THR A 427 29.57 17.86 -6.66
CA THR A 427 30.88 18.25 -6.09
C THR A 427 31.66 19.16 -7.02
N ARG A 428 31.21 19.34 -8.27
CA ARG A 428 31.85 20.23 -9.24
C ARG A 428 30.82 20.91 -10.13
N GLU A 429 31.18 22.10 -10.60
CA GLU A 429 30.40 22.85 -11.59
C GLU A 429 30.12 22.04 -12.86
N LYS A 430 31.10 21.26 -13.33
CA LYS A 430 30.95 20.38 -14.51
C LYS A 430 29.75 19.44 -14.40
N ASP A 431 29.42 19.00 -13.20
CA ASP A 431 28.30 18.09 -12.97
C ASP A 431 26.95 18.81 -13.20
N ILE A 432 26.84 20.08 -12.80
CA ILE A 432 25.69 20.95 -13.10
C ILE A 432 25.57 21.14 -14.62
N MET A 433 26.69 21.48 -15.27
CA MET A 433 26.78 21.68 -16.72
C MET A 433 26.47 20.41 -17.53
N SER A 434 26.58 19.23 -16.93
CA SER A 434 26.21 17.97 -17.58
C SER A 434 24.70 17.75 -17.66
N ILE A 435 23.91 18.43 -16.82
CA ILE A 435 22.46 18.23 -16.68
C ILE A 435 21.69 19.46 -17.15
N LEU A 436 21.94 20.62 -16.51
CA LEU A 436 21.08 21.80 -16.57
C LEU A 436 20.87 22.35 -18.00
N PRO A 437 21.88 22.41 -18.89
CA PRO A 437 21.69 22.92 -20.25
C PRO A 437 20.71 22.13 -21.13
N TYR A 438 20.44 20.87 -20.76
CA TYR A 438 19.56 19.96 -21.52
C TYR A 438 18.14 19.92 -20.96
N LEU A 439 17.84 20.74 -19.96
CA LEU A 439 16.50 20.97 -19.46
C LEU A 439 15.85 22.16 -20.18
N ASP A 440 14.54 22.17 -20.23
CA ASP A 440 13.75 23.32 -20.69
C ASP A 440 13.73 24.42 -19.59
N SER A 441 12.71 25.27 -19.51
CA SER A 441 12.54 26.19 -18.38
C SER A 441 12.43 25.42 -17.04
N VAL A 442 13.35 25.70 -16.10
CA VAL A 442 13.32 25.18 -14.73
C VAL A 442 12.91 26.32 -13.79
N ASP A 443 11.88 26.09 -12.98
CA ASP A 443 11.32 27.11 -12.09
C ASP A 443 12.13 27.19 -10.77
N ILE A 444 12.64 26.05 -10.29
CA ILE A 444 13.34 25.91 -9.01
C ILE A 444 14.59 25.06 -9.21
N ILE A 445 15.75 25.55 -8.78
CA ILE A 445 17.01 24.79 -8.77
C ILE A 445 17.52 24.72 -7.34
N ARG A 446 17.73 23.51 -6.83
CA ARG A 446 18.33 23.23 -5.53
C ARG A 446 19.62 22.44 -5.74
N ILE A 447 20.73 22.96 -5.25
CA ILE A 447 22.03 22.31 -5.32
C ILE A 447 22.51 22.00 -3.91
N ASP A 448 22.74 20.73 -3.63
CA ASP A 448 23.42 20.28 -2.41
C ASP A 448 24.89 20.02 -2.75
N SER A 449 25.79 20.71 -2.04
CA SER A 449 27.22 20.47 -2.17
C SER A 449 27.91 20.36 -0.82
N ILE A 450 28.87 19.44 -0.77
CA ILE A 450 29.77 19.27 0.38
C ILE A 450 31.08 20.05 0.21
N VAL A 451 31.24 20.77 -0.89
CA VAL A 451 32.42 21.58 -1.22
C VAL A 451 32.00 22.91 -1.82
N ASN A 452 32.83 23.93 -1.67
CA ASN A 452 32.58 25.23 -2.28
C ASN A 452 32.60 25.10 -3.81
N LEU A 453 31.54 25.57 -4.46
CA LEU A 453 31.41 25.53 -5.92
C LEU A 453 31.80 26.90 -6.51
N TYR A 454 32.72 26.88 -7.47
CA TYR A 454 32.95 28.03 -8.34
C TYR A 454 31.99 27.92 -9.53
N LEU A 455 31.04 28.85 -9.65
CA LEU A 455 29.95 28.80 -10.63
C LEU A 455 30.17 29.79 -11.78
N ASN A 456 31.31 29.71 -12.48
CA ASN A 456 31.65 30.69 -13.50
C ASN A 456 30.86 30.50 -14.81
N ASP A 457 30.74 29.25 -15.26
CA ASP A 457 30.10 28.87 -16.51
C ASP A 457 28.58 28.75 -16.35
N VAL A 458 28.12 28.26 -15.20
CA VAL A 458 26.69 28.03 -14.90
C VAL A 458 25.90 29.34 -14.92
N LEU A 459 26.50 30.47 -14.52
CA LEU A 459 25.87 31.80 -14.57
C LEU A 459 25.49 32.24 -15.99
N ASN A 460 26.09 31.64 -17.03
CA ASN A 460 25.77 31.95 -18.42
C ASN A 460 24.62 31.13 -18.98
N LEU A 461 24.02 30.21 -18.19
CA LEU A 461 22.91 29.38 -18.63
C LEU A 461 21.57 30.10 -18.49
N ASP A 462 20.76 30.06 -19.54
CA ASP A 462 19.40 30.60 -19.52
C ASP A 462 18.53 29.90 -18.46
N GLN A 463 18.69 28.59 -18.27
CA GLN A 463 17.95 27.84 -17.25
C GLN A 463 18.29 28.32 -15.83
N TRP A 464 19.54 28.72 -15.60
CA TRP A 464 19.98 29.26 -14.31
C TRP A 464 19.40 30.66 -14.08
N ASN A 465 19.54 31.54 -15.07
CA ASN A 465 19.11 32.93 -14.97
C ASN A 465 17.59 33.11 -14.94
N ASN A 466 16.83 32.17 -15.50
CA ASN A 466 15.37 32.24 -15.54
C ASN A 466 14.69 31.48 -14.39
N ALA A 467 15.44 30.80 -13.52
CA ALA A 467 14.86 30.12 -12.36
C ALA A 467 14.26 31.14 -11.38
N PHE A 468 13.06 30.85 -10.86
CA PHE A 468 12.41 31.70 -9.86
C PHE A 468 13.06 31.55 -8.48
N ILE A 469 13.57 30.35 -8.17
CA ILE A 469 14.20 30.03 -6.90
C ILE A 469 15.52 29.29 -7.19
N LEU A 470 16.60 29.83 -6.66
CA LEU A 470 17.92 29.21 -6.62
C LEU A 470 18.29 28.98 -5.15
N GLU A 471 18.45 27.72 -4.75
CA GLU A 471 18.94 27.36 -3.42
C GLU A 471 20.25 26.57 -3.57
N ILE A 472 21.30 27.01 -2.89
CA ILE A 472 22.54 26.25 -2.78
C ILE A 472 22.71 25.93 -1.30
N ALA A 473 22.42 24.69 -0.93
CA ALA A 473 22.63 24.16 0.40
C ALA A 473 24.07 23.63 0.47
N GLU A 474 24.97 24.47 0.96
CA GLU A 474 26.27 24.02 1.41
C GLU A 474 26.14 23.61 2.88
N LYS A 475 26.75 22.48 3.26
CA LYS A 475 26.96 22.13 4.67
C LYS A 475 28.01 23.10 5.23
N PHE A 476 27.56 24.29 5.57
CA PHE A 476 28.38 25.33 6.17
C PHE A 476 28.37 25.20 7.69
N ASP A 477 29.57 25.13 8.29
CA ASP A 477 29.93 26.17 9.28
C ASP A 477 30.20 27.43 8.44
N VAL A 478 29.35 28.46 8.53
CA VAL A 478 29.24 29.50 7.48
C VAL A 478 30.44 30.46 7.50
N ASN A 479 31.33 30.32 6.51
CA ASN A 479 32.30 31.33 6.10
C ASN A 479 32.31 31.42 4.57
N PHE A 480 31.79 32.50 4.00
CA PHE A 480 31.87 32.74 2.54
C PHE A 480 32.34 34.16 2.22
N THR A 481 32.94 34.31 1.05
CA THR A 481 33.53 35.58 0.57
C THR A 481 32.98 35.90 -0.82
N ILE A 482 32.50 37.13 -1.01
CA ILE A 482 32.04 37.65 -2.31
C ILE A 482 33.04 38.70 -2.78
N GLU A 483 33.65 38.49 -3.95
CA GLU A 483 34.56 39.44 -4.58
C GLU A 483 33.89 40.12 -5.78
N PHE A 484 33.91 41.46 -5.82
CA PHE A 484 33.38 42.23 -6.94
C PHE A 484 34.52 42.60 -7.92
N GLU A 485 34.61 41.92 -9.06
CA GLU A 485 35.66 42.20 -10.07
C GLU A 485 35.47 43.57 -10.76
N ASN A 486 34.23 43.94 -11.12
CA ASN A 486 33.95 45.09 -11.98
C ASN A 486 32.94 46.12 -11.44
N SER A 487 32.33 45.88 -10.28
CA SER A 487 31.37 46.83 -9.67
C SER A 487 31.99 47.54 -8.49
N LEU A 488 31.90 48.86 -8.46
CA LEU A 488 31.90 49.58 -7.18
C LEU A 488 30.60 49.16 -6.47
N ILE A 489 30.66 48.77 -5.21
CA ILE A 489 29.45 48.66 -4.41
C ILE A 489 28.83 50.06 -4.43
N ASP A 490 27.67 50.18 -5.07
CA ASP A 490 26.93 51.43 -5.13
C ASP A 490 26.54 51.79 -3.68
N ASP A 491 26.51 53.10 -3.37
CA ASP A 491 26.17 53.62 -2.04
C ASP A 491 24.80 53.14 -1.52
N SER A 492 24.01 52.43 -2.32
CA SER A 492 22.80 51.70 -1.95
C SER A 492 23.00 50.77 -0.75
N LEU A 493 24.12 50.06 -0.60
CA LEU A 493 24.35 49.22 0.58
C LEU A 493 24.48 50.08 1.85
N TYR A 494 25.19 51.21 1.76
CA TYR A 494 25.37 52.14 2.88
C TYR A 494 24.12 52.94 3.23
N THR A 495 23.25 53.17 2.25
CA THR A 495 22.02 53.97 2.41
C THR A 495 20.82 53.14 2.81
N SER A 496 20.75 51.87 2.39
CA SER A 496 19.69 50.94 2.79
C SER A 496 19.93 50.30 4.15
N LEU A 497 21.20 50.04 4.51
CA LEU A 497 21.59 49.42 5.78
C LEU A 497 22.90 50.07 6.29
N PRO A 498 22.83 51.07 7.17
CA PRO A 498 24.06 51.69 7.70
C PRO A 498 24.88 50.66 8.49
N PRO A 499 26.22 50.61 8.30
CA PRO A 499 27.08 49.68 9.03
C PRO A 499 27.09 49.98 10.52
N TYR A 500 27.23 48.94 11.33
CA TYR A 500 27.46 49.05 12.77
C TYR A 500 28.73 49.88 13.05
N ARG A 501 29.82 49.58 12.32
CA ARG A 501 31.07 50.31 12.45
C ARG A 501 31.73 50.50 11.09
N ARG A 502 32.24 51.71 10.86
CA ARG A 502 32.99 52.07 9.65
C ARG A 502 34.39 52.55 10.03
N TRP A 503 35.40 51.79 9.65
CA TRP A 503 36.79 52.22 9.79
C TRP A 503 37.26 52.78 8.46
N SER A 504 37.27 54.11 8.37
CA SER A 504 37.66 54.85 7.16
C SER A 504 36.87 54.43 5.91
N ASN A 505 37.32 54.83 4.72
CA ASN A 505 36.67 54.44 3.46
C ASN A 505 37.02 53.00 3.01
N PHE A 506 37.72 52.23 3.84
CA PHE A 506 38.28 50.92 3.45
C PHE A 506 37.61 49.72 4.09
N GLN A 507 36.95 49.88 5.26
CA GLN A 507 36.30 48.77 5.95
C GLN A 507 34.97 49.16 6.58
N SER A 508 33.96 48.30 6.46
CA SER A 508 32.64 48.45 7.10
C SER A 508 32.15 47.12 7.62
N VAL A 509 31.57 47.12 8.82
CA VAL A 509 31.10 45.90 9.50
C VAL A 509 29.63 46.05 9.87
N TRP A 510 28.86 44.99 9.65
CA TRP A 510 27.46 44.83 10.06
C TRP A 510 27.31 43.57 10.90
N TYR A 511 26.37 43.60 11.83
CA TYR A 511 25.94 42.44 12.62
C TYR A 511 24.44 42.26 12.46
N PHE A 512 24.00 41.02 12.28
CA PHE A 512 22.59 40.66 12.17
C PHE A 512 22.29 39.54 13.16
N ARG A 513 21.25 39.71 13.99
CA ARG A 513 20.80 38.67 14.91
C ARG A 513 20.09 37.55 14.14
N ARG A 514 20.44 36.29 14.41
CA ARG A 514 19.77 35.13 13.82
C ARG A 514 18.53 34.72 14.62
N SER A 515 17.88 33.66 14.17
CA SER A 515 16.68 33.09 14.80
C SER A 515 16.96 32.48 16.18
N GLU A 516 18.21 32.05 16.45
CA GLU A 516 18.62 31.54 17.76
C GLU A 516 19.13 32.68 18.67
N PRO A 517 18.91 32.63 20.00
CA PRO A 517 19.08 33.78 20.88
C PRO A 517 20.51 34.34 20.97
N ASP A 518 21.52 33.52 20.65
CA ASP A 518 22.94 33.79 20.93
C ASP A 518 23.83 33.69 19.67
N GLU A 519 23.20 33.62 18.49
CA GLU A 519 23.89 33.53 17.21
C GLU A 519 23.72 34.81 16.39
N TYR A 520 24.85 35.32 15.88
CA TYR A 520 24.92 36.52 15.06
C TYR A 520 25.59 36.20 13.73
N PHE A 521 25.27 37.00 12.73
CA PHE A 521 25.89 36.96 11.41
C PHE A 521 26.68 38.25 11.22
N GLN A 522 27.99 38.14 11.08
CA GLN A 522 28.89 39.26 10.82
C GLN A 522 29.14 39.38 9.32
N MET A 523 29.05 40.60 8.82
CA MET A 523 29.41 40.95 7.46
C MET A 523 30.47 42.04 7.48
N THR A 524 31.62 41.79 6.87
CA THR A 524 32.75 42.72 6.78
C THR A 524 33.07 43.02 5.32
N LEU A 525 32.85 44.25 4.91
CA LEU A 525 33.27 44.75 3.60
C LEU A 525 34.66 45.37 3.72
N GLU A 526 35.65 44.79 3.08
CA GLU A 526 36.98 45.38 2.91
C GLU A 526 37.25 45.67 1.42
N LYS A 527 37.34 46.94 1.05
CA LYS A 527 37.50 47.42 -0.34
C LYS A 527 36.44 46.88 -1.31
N ARG A 528 36.67 45.72 -1.92
CA ARG A 528 35.81 45.06 -2.93
C ARG A 528 35.43 43.62 -2.53
N THR A 529 35.74 43.24 -1.30
CA THR A 529 35.56 41.89 -0.81
C THR A 529 34.64 41.94 0.39
N LEU A 530 33.50 41.24 0.27
CA LEU A 530 32.53 41.09 1.34
C LEU A 530 32.76 39.72 1.99
N HIS A 531 33.21 39.74 3.24
CA HIS A 531 33.38 38.56 4.08
C HIS A 531 32.14 38.39 4.96
N CYS A 532 31.60 37.19 5.00
CA CYS A 532 30.43 36.85 5.78
C CYS A 532 30.74 35.63 6.64
N GLU A 533 30.51 35.75 7.95
CA GLU A 533 30.80 34.71 8.92
C GLU A 533 29.73 34.64 10.03
N GLU A 534 29.54 33.45 10.58
CA GLU A 534 28.78 33.27 11.82
C GLU A 534 29.67 33.60 13.03
N VAL A 535 29.12 34.37 13.96
CA VAL A 535 29.78 34.73 15.22
C VAL A 535 28.83 34.51 16.37
N TYR A 536 29.38 34.05 17.49
CA TYR A 536 28.62 33.86 18.73
C TYR A 536 28.51 35.18 19.50
N GLU A 537 27.60 35.23 20.47
CA GLU A 537 27.40 36.42 21.31
C GLU A 537 28.70 36.89 21.99
N ASP A 538 29.58 35.98 22.43
CA ASP A 538 30.87 36.30 23.08
C ASP A 538 31.92 36.88 22.14
N GLU A 539 31.73 36.73 20.82
CA GLU A 539 32.56 37.31 19.77
C GLU A 539 31.96 38.61 19.20
N THR A 540 30.74 38.96 19.63
CA THR A 540 30.03 40.17 19.19
C THR A 540 30.33 41.34 20.13
N PRO A 541 30.59 42.57 19.64
CA PRO A 541 30.93 43.70 20.50
C PRO A 541 29.84 44.03 21.54
N ASP A 542 30.21 44.13 22.81
CA ASP A 542 29.30 44.45 23.92
C ASP A 542 28.46 45.71 23.67
N ASP A 543 29.03 46.72 23.02
CA ASP A 543 28.34 47.97 22.68
C ASP A 543 27.23 47.79 21.62
N PHE A 544 27.36 46.80 20.73
CA PHE A 544 26.29 46.39 19.81
C PHE A 544 25.19 45.61 20.55
N LEU A 545 25.56 44.62 21.36
CA LEU A 545 24.63 43.78 22.12
C LEU A 545 23.75 44.61 23.07
N ASN A 546 24.35 45.59 23.74
CA ASN A 546 23.63 46.51 24.64
C ASN A 546 22.68 47.47 23.90
N ALA A 547 22.86 47.70 22.60
CA ALA A 547 21.97 48.54 21.79
C ALA A 547 20.75 47.79 21.24
N LEU A 548 20.72 46.45 21.37
CA LEU A 548 19.61 45.58 20.96
C LEU A 548 18.58 45.30 22.07
N ILE A 549 18.88 45.73 23.31
CA ILE A 549 18.00 45.70 24.50
C ILE A 549 17.23 47.03 24.57
#